data_AF-A0A2W5C0E2-F1
#
_entry.id   AF-A0A2W5C0E2-F1
#
_cell.length_a   1.000
_cell.length_b   1.000
_cell.length_c   1.000
_cell.angle_alpha   90.00
_cell.angle_beta   90.00
_cell.angle_gamma   90.00
#
_symmetry.space_group_name_H-M   'P 1'
#
loop_
_entity.id
_entity.type
_entity.pdbx_description
1 polymer ?
#
loop_
_entity_poly.entity_id
_entity_poly.type
_entity_poly.pdbx_seq_one_letter_code
_entity_poly.pdbx_strand_id
1 'polypeptide(L)'
;MRKLDGGKAWADIMAMARGNAEPLALIGGLFIMLPALIAQVFAPFVPVATTVQARVNEQLAYFEANMGPLLAALIVSTLGQAVILSLLLDPDRPTVGRSFGIGAAGLIWLLIVNFLTAVVVGAGLTLFIVPGLYLFGRLAPVPAILFAERRTNPLQLFSRSFAITRGNGWRSLLLFAVIWVTATIVIAAAIAVVGIGASLAAGSLAAFITALVAAVLDTAFALLLLLTYAAIYRQLA
;
A
#
# COMPACT_ATOMS: atom_id res chain seq x y z
N MET A 1 -20.89 6.74 -18.60
CA MET A 1 -19.90 6.23 -17.64
C MET A 1 -18.67 7.14 -17.68
N ARG A 2 -18.17 7.62 -16.53
CA ARG A 2 -16.94 8.43 -16.50
C ARG A 2 -15.75 7.57 -16.89
N LYS A 3 -14.85 8.10 -17.72
CA LYS A 3 -13.60 7.43 -18.11
C LYS A 3 -12.50 7.88 -17.16
N LEU A 4 -11.72 6.92 -16.64
CA LEU A 4 -10.52 7.24 -15.85
C LEU A 4 -9.52 7.98 -16.75
N ASP A 5 -9.04 9.12 -16.27
CA ASP A 5 -8.04 9.95 -16.94
C ASP A 5 -6.82 10.01 -16.01
N GLY A 6 -5.72 9.40 -16.46
CA GLY A 6 -4.50 9.28 -15.66
C GLY A 6 -3.85 10.62 -15.35
N GLY A 7 -3.95 11.61 -16.24
CA GLY A 7 -3.40 12.95 -16.00
C GLY A 7 -4.17 13.68 -14.92
N LYS A 8 -5.50 13.60 -14.95
CA LYS A 8 -6.36 14.15 -13.89
C LYS A 8 -6.18 13.41 -12.56
N ALA A 9 -6.05 12.08 -12.61
CA ALA A 9 -5.80 11.27 -11.42
C ALA A 9 -4.45 11.65 -10.78
N TRP A 10 -3.39 11.81 -11.59
CA TRP A 10 -2.09 12.26 -11.11
C TRP A 10 -2.12 13.67 -10.50
N ALA A 11 -2.83 14.60 -11.14
CA ALA A 11 -3.01 15.94 -10.59
C ALA A 11 -3.73 15.92 -9.24
N ASP A 12 -4.77 15.09 -9.08
CA ASP A 12 -5.50 14.93 -7.82
C ASP A 12 -4.64 14.25 -6.74
N ILE A 13 -3.87 13.23 -7.09
CA ILE A 13 -2.87 12.60 -6.21
C ILE A 13 -1.91 13.66 -5.66
N MET A 14 -1.35 14.50 -6.53
CA MET A 14 -0.41 15.54 -6.12
C MET A 14 -1.06 16.65 -5.30
N ALA A 15 -2.31 17.00 -5.60
CA ALA A 15 -3.08 17.96 -4.81
C ALA A 15 -3.34 17.42 -3.40
N MET A 16 -3.76 16.16 -3.26
CA MET A 16 -3.97 15.51 -1.97
C MET A 16 -2.66 15.38 -1.17
N ALA A 17 -1.56 15.00 -1.83
CA ALA A 17 -0.24 14.90 -1.21
C ALA A 17 0.21 16.24 -0.62
N ARG A 18 0.11 17.34 -1.39
CA ARG A 18 0.51 18.67 -0.94
C ARG A 18 -0.44 19.26 0.09
N GLY A 19 -1.75 19.07 -0.09
CA GLY A 19 -2.77 19.59 0.82
C GLY A 19 -2.76 18.91 2.19
N ASN A 20 -2.20 17.70 2.30
CA ASN A 20 -2.16 16.93 3.55
C ASN A 20 -0.73 16.50 3.92
N ALA A 21 0.31 17.22 3.45
CA ALA A 21 1.70 16.78 3.57
C ALA A 21 2.12 16.48 5.00
N GLU A 22 1.79 17.36 5.95
CA GLU A 22 2.12 17.20 7.36
C GLU A 22 1.41 15.99 8.00
N PRO A 23 0.07 15.85 7.92
CA PRO A 23 -0.61 14.64 8.39
C PRO A 23 -0.10 13.35 7.75
N LEU A 24 0.13 13.35 6.42
CA LEU A 24 0.61 12.17 5.70
C LEU A 24 2.03 11.78 6.13
N ALA A 25 2.92 12.76 6.32
CA ALA A 25 4.27 12.51 6.81
C ALA A 25 4.27 11.98 8.25
N LEU A 26 3.45 12.56 9.13
CA LEU A 26 3.34 12.13 10.52
C LEU A 26 2.78 10.70 10.62
N ILE A 27 1.64 10.42 9.98
CA ILE A 27 0.99 9.11 10.04
C ILE A 27 1.82 8.08 9.27
N GLY A 28 2.31 8.42 8.08
CA GLY A 28 3.17 7.55 7.28
C GLY A 28 4.46 7.19 8.01
N GLY A 29 5.13 8.17 8.61
CA GLY A 29 6.33 7.93 9.43
C GLY A 29 6.05 7.00 10.62
N LEU A 30 5.03 7.32 11.42
CA LEU A 30 4.77 6.58 12.66
C LEU A 30 4.19 5.17 12.43
N PHE A 31 3.26 5.03 11.48
CA PHE A 31 2.49 3.80 11.32
C PHE A 31 2.96 2.93 10.16
N ILE A 32 3.67 3.46 9.16
CA ILE A 32 4.11 2.68 7.99
C ILE A 32 5.63 2.51 8.03
N MET A 33 6.37 3.62 8.14
CA MET A 33 7.83 3.61 8.11
C MET A 33 8.42 2.91 9.33
N LEU A 34 8.01 3.28 10.55
CA LEU A 34 8.62 2.73 11.76
C LEU A 34 8.42 1.21 11.90
N PRO A 35 7.22 0.64 11.70
CA PRO A 35 7.06 -0.81 11.77
C PRO A 35 7.89 -1.54 10.70
N ALA A 36 7.96 -1.00 9.48
CA ALA A 36 8.79 -1.55 8.41
C ALA A 36 10.28 -1.50 8.77
N LEU A 37 10.76 -0.36 9.27
CA LEU A 37 12.15 -0.18 9.70
C LEU A 37 12.51 -1.14 10.84
N ILE A 38 11.64 -1.27 11.85
CA ILE A 38 11.84 -2.19 12.97
C ILE A 38 11.94 -3.63 12.44
N ALA A 39 11.02 -4.04 11.56
CA ALA A 39 11.08 -5.38 10.96
C ALA A 39 12.39 -5.59 10.18
N GLN A 40 12.83 -4.61 9.38
CA GLN A 40 14.06 -4.68 8.60
C GLN A 40 15.33 -4.74 9.46
N VAL A 41 15.35 -4.05 10.60
CA VAL A 41 16.53 -3.98 11.49
C VAL A 41 16.61 -5.19 12.43
N PHE A 42 15.49 -5.61 13.00
CA PHE A 42 15.46 -6.66 14.03
C PHE A 42 15.16 -8.05 13.49
N ALA A 43 14.51 -8.13 12.33
CA ALA A 43 14.19 -9.38 11.65
C ALA A 43 14.49 -9.24 10.14
N PRO A 44 15.73 -8.93 9.73
CA PRO A 44 16.06 -8.78 8.32
C PRO A 44 15.80 -10.09 7.56
N PHE A 45 15.10 -10.00 6.43
CA PHE A 45 15.00 -11.10 5.49
C PHE A 45 16.02 -10.90 4.37
N VAL A 46 17.14 -11.63 4.45
CA VAL A 46 18.15 -11.66 3.39
C VAL A 46 18.15 -13.07 2.81
N PRO A 47 17.41 -13.31 1.72
CA PRO A 47 17.40 -14.62 1.14
C PRO A 47 18.79 -14.89 0.53
N VAL A 48 19.27 -16.14 0.57
CA VAL A 48 20.54 -16.55 -0.07
C VAL A 48 20.37 -17.61 -1.16
N ALA A 49 19.25 -18.34 -1.18
CA ALA A 49 18.96 -19.35 -2.20
C ALA A 49 18.98 -18.81 -3.64
N THR A 50 19.52 -19.56 -4.59
CA THR A 50 19.53 -19.16 -6.02
C THR A 50 18.36 -19.69 -6.82
N THR A 51 17.66 -20.71 -6.32
CA THR A 51 16.49 -21.31 -6.98
C THR A 51 15.20 -20.74 -6.43
N VAL A 52 14.18 -20.62 -7.29
CA VAL A 52 12.86 -20.10 -6.89
C VAL A 52 12.26 -20.93 -5.75
N GLN A 53 12.34 -22.26 -5.84
CA GLN A 53 11.75 -23.13 -4.81
C GLN A 53 12.43 -22.96 -3.45
N ALA A 54 13.76 -22.88 -3.42
CA ALA A 54 14.47 -22.70 -2.15
C ALA A 54 14.24 -21.29 -1.58
N ARG A 55 14.14 -20.25 -2.43
CA ARG A 55 13.73 -18.90 -2.02
C ARG A 55 12.34 -18.89 -1.36
N VAL A 56 11.37 -19.60 -1.93
CA VAL A 56 10.03 -19.74 -1.35
C VAL A 56 10.11 -20.43 0.02
N ASN A 57 10.91 -21.49 0.16
CA ASN A 57 11.06 -22.18 1.44
C ASN A 57 11.76 -21.29 2.50
N GLU A 58 12.79 -20.53 2.13
CA GLU A 58 13.45 -19.54 3.02
C GLU A 58 12.44 -18.50 3.50
N GLN A 59 11.62 -17.98 2.59
CA GLN A 59 10.58 -17.00 2.89
C GLN A 59 9.53 -17.56 3.86
N LEU A 60 9.07 -18.81 3.65
CA LEU A 60 8.12 -19.48 4.53
C LEU A 60 8.71 -19.69 5.94
N ALA A 61 9.95 -20.19 6.03
CA ALA A 61 10.63 -20.36 7.31
C ALA A 61 10.81 -19.02 8.05
N TYR A 62 11.11 -17.95 7.32
CA TYR A 62 11.18 -16.60 7.88
C TYR A 62 9.82 -16.14 8.45
N PHE A 63 8.71 -16.37 7.72
CA PHE A 63 7.38 -16.05 8.21
C PHE A 63 7.00 -16.85 9.45
N GLU A 64 7.28 -18.15 9.47
CA GLU A 64 7.02 -19.02 10.61
C GLU A 64 7.78 -18.55 11.86
N ALA A 65 9.06 -18.21 11.70
CA ALA A 65 9.91 -17.73 12.80
C ALA A 65 9.51 -16.33 13.32
N ASN A 66 8.97 -15.46 12.46
CA ASN A 66 8.73 -14.04 12.77
C ASN A 66 7.25 -13.64 12.74
N MET A 67 6.33 -14.62 12.79
CA MET A 67 4.90 -14.38 12.61
C MET A 67 4.35 -13.31 13.55
N GLY A 68 4.68 -13.36 14.85
CA GLY A 68 4.19 -12.38 15.84
C GLY A 68 4.56 -10.93 15.50
N PRO A 69 5.86 -10.59 15.39
CA PRO A 69 6.32 -9.26 14.99
C PRO A 69 5.77 -8.81 13.63
N LEU A 70 5.71 -9.70 12.64
CA LEU A 70 5.20 -9.38 11.30
C LEU A 70 3.70 -9.08 11.33
N LEU A 71 2.91 -9.83 12.10
CA LEU A 71 1.49 -9.55 12.30
C LEU A 71 1.28 -8.22 13.03
N ALA A 72 2.09 -7.92 14.05
CA ALA A 72 2.04 -6.62 14.73
C ALA A 72 2.34 -5.47 13.74
N ALA A 73 3.40 -5.60 12.94
CA ALA A 73 3.75 -4.61 11.92
C ALA A 73 2.65 -4.44 10.87
N LEU A 74 2.03 -5.55 10.43
CA LEU A 74 0.89 -5.53 9.52
C LEU A 74 -0.31 -4.76 10.11
N ILE A 75 -0.66 -5.03 11.37
CA ILE A 75 -1.80 -4.38 12.04
C ILE A 75 -1.54 -2.89 12.19
N VAL A 76 -0.35 -2.50 12.68
CA VAL A 76 0.02 -1.09 12.86
C VAL A 76 0.05 -0.35 11.51
N SER A 77 0.61 -0.97 10.47
CA SER A 77 0.63 -0.39 9.12
C SER A 77 -0.76 -0.26 8.52
N THR A 78 -1.63 -1.24 8.73
CA THR A 78 -3.01 -1.18 8.26
C THR A 78 -3.81 -0.11 8.99
N LEU A 79 -3.54 0.12 10.28
CA LEU A 79 -4.11 1.26 11.01
C LEU A 79 -3.67 2.58 10.38
N GLY A 80 -2.39 2.75 10.06
CA GLY A 80 -1.90 3.93 9.33
C GLY A 80 -2.65 4.17 8.01
N GLN A 81 -2.84 3.11 7.22
CA GLN A 81 -3.62 3.16 5.98
C GLN A 81 -5.08 3.58 6.24
N ALA A 82 -5.72 3.00 7.26
CA ALA A 82 -7.10 3.31 7.64
C ALA A 82 -7.27 4.78 8.04
N VAL A 83 -6.34 5.32 8.84
CA VAL A 83 -6.36 6.73 9.28
C VAL A 83 -6.14 7.68 8.11
N ILE A 84 -5.22 7.34 7.19
CA ILE A 84 -4.98 8.15 5.99
C ILE A 84 -6.22 8.13 5.08
N LEU A 85 -6.78 6.96 4.80
CA LEU A 85 -7.96 6.85 3.95
C LEU A 85 -9.18 7.54 4.58
N SER A 86 -9.36 7.45 5.91
CA SER A 86 -10.45 8.18 6.59
C SER A 86 -10.25 9.69 6.55
N LEU A 87 -9.02 10.18 6.75
CA LEU A 87 -8.70 11.61 6.61
C LEU A 87 -8.99 12.13 5.19
N LEU A 88 -8.65 11.35 4.17
CA LEU A 88 -8.76 11.79 2.78
C LEU A 88 -10.16 11.67 2.19
N LEU A 89 -10.96 10.71 2.66
CA LEU A 89 -12.17 10.28 1.98
C LEU A 89 -13.44 10.34 2.83
N ASP A 90 -13.34 10.43 4.16
CA ASP A 90 -14.53 10.49 4.99
C ASP A 90 -15.36 11.75 4.63
N PRO A 91 -16.69 11.61 4.39
CA PRO A 91 -17.54 12.73 3.96
C PRO A 91 -17.55 13.92 4.92
N ASP A 92 -17.35 13.68 6.22
CA ASP A 92 -17.38 14.73 7.25
C ASP A 92 -16.07 15.52 7.35
N ARG A 93 -15.05 15.19 6.52
CA ARG A 93 -13.72 15.84 6.49
C ARG A 93 -13.12 15.98 7.90
N PRO A 94 -12.90 14.86 8.61
CA PRO A 94 -12.45 14.87 9.99
C PRO A 94 -11.07 15.51 10.15
N THR A 95 -10.80 16.02 11.36
CA THR A 95 -9.44 16.37 11.78
C THR A 95 -8.60 15.11 12.00
N VAL A 96 -7.28 15.23 11.99
CA VAL A 96 -6.34 14.10 12.21
C VAL A 96 -6.71 13.27 13.44
N GLY A 97 -7.02 13.91 14.58
CA GLY A 97 -7.41 13.20 15.80
C GLY A 97 -8.71 12.38 15.66
N ARG A 98 -9.70 12.89 14.92
CA ARG A 98 -10.95 12.16 14.67
C ARG A 98 -10.75 11.04 13.64
N SER A 99 -9.87 11.23 12.66
CA SER A 99 -9.48 10.20 11.69
C SER A 99 -8.88 8.96 12.36
N PHE A 100 -8.21 9.12 13.50
CA PHE A 100 -7.76 7.98 14.30
C PHE A 100 -8.92 7.12 14.82
N GLY A 101 -9.96 7.74 15.39
CA GLY A 101 -11.14 7.01 15.86
C GLY A 101 -11.86 6.28 14.73
N ILE A 102 -12.02 6.95 13.58
CA ILE A 102 -12.66 6.36 12.39
C ILE A 102 -11.80 5.23 11.81
N GLY A 103 -10.49 5.45 11.69
CA GLY A 103 -9.52 4.48 11.17
C GLY A 103 -9.43 3.24 12.05
N ALA A 104 -9.38 3.41 13.38
CA ALA A 104 -9.38 2.31 14.33
C ALA A 104 -10.69 1.49 14.27
N ALA A 105 -11.84 2.15 14.17
CA ALA A 105 -13.12 1.46 14.00
C ALA A 105 -13.22 0.71 12.66
N GLY A 106 -12.58 1.23 11.60
CA GLY A 106 -12.52 0.60 10.29
C GLY A 106 -11.42 -0.47 10.13
N LEU A 107 -10.50 -0.60 11.09
CA LEU A 107 -9.29 -1.42 10.98
C LEU A 107 -9.59 -2.88 10.65
N ILE A 108 -10.49 -3.50 11.40
CA ILE A 108 -10.83 -4.92 11.20
C ILE A 108 -11.45 -5.16 9.81
N TRP A 109 -12.27 -4.21 9.33
CA TRP A 109 -12.88 -4.30 8.02
C TRP A 109 -11.86 -4.09 6.91
N LEU A 110 -10.91 -3.18 7.08
CA LEU A 110 -9.81 -2.98 6.14
C LEU A 110 -8.93 -4.23 6.05
N LEU A 111 -8.61 -4.88 7.18
CA LEU A 111 -7.88 -6.15 7.20
C LEU A 111 -8.62 -7.25 6.43
N ILE A 112 -9.93 -7.43 6.71
CA ILE A 112 -10.76 -8.43 6.03
C ILE A 112 -10.81 -8.15 4.52
N VAL A 113 -11.03 -6.90 4.13
CA VAL A 113 -11.12 -6.50 2.72
C VAL A 113 -9.78 -6.67 1.99
N ASN A 114 -8.67 -6.30 2.61
CA ASN A 114 -7.33 -6.50 2.04
C ASN A 114 -7.04 -7.99 1.87
N PHE A 115 -7.36 -8.81 2.87
CA PHE A 115 -7.20 -10.27 2.80
C PHE A 115 -8.05 -10.88 1.69
N LEU A 116 -9.35 -10.56 1.62
CA LEU A 116 -10.24 -11.06 0.58
C LEU A 116 -9.81 -10.60 -0.82
N THR A 117 -9.34 -9.36 -0.95
CA THR A 117 -8.80 -8.83 -2.22
C THR A 117 -7.57 -9.63 -2.64
N ALA A 118 -6.65 -9.90 -1.69
CA ALA A 118 -5.47 -10.71 -1.95
C ALA A 118 -5.82 -12.14 -2.39
N VAL A 119 -6.81 -12.77 -1.75
CA VAL A 119 -7.29 -14.11 -2.13
C VAL A 119 -7.91 -14.09 -3.53
N VAL A 120 -8.78 -13.14 -3.83
CA VAL A 120 -9.47 -13.05 -5.13
C VAL A 120 -8.49 -12.74 -6.27
N VAL A 121 -7.62 -11.75 -6.08
CA VAL A 121 -6.60 -11.38 -7.07
C VAL A 121 -5.58 -12.50 -7.22
N GLY A 122 -5.12 -13.10 -6.12
CA GLY A 122 -4.16 -14.21 -6.11
C GLY A 122 -4.71 -15.45 -6.83
N ALA A 123 -5.93 -15.89 -6.49
CA ALA A 123 -6.60 -16.98 -7.20
C ALA A 123 -6.79 -16.64 -8.69
N GLY A 124 -7.16 -15.40 -8.99
CA GLY A 124 -7.25 -14.89 -10.35
C GLY A 124 -5.93 -15.07 -11.10
N LEU A 125 -4.81 -14.58 -10.54
CA LEU A 125 -3.49 -14.66 -11.16
C LEU A 125 -3.00 -16.11 -11.33
N THR A 126 -3.25 -16.98 -10.35
CA THR A 126 -2.85 -18.39 -10.38
C THR A 126 -3.62 -19.19 -11.42
N LEU A 127 -4.94 -18.99 -11.53
CA LEU A 127 -5.77 -19.68 -12.51
C LEU A 127 -5.56 -19.09 -13.91
N PHE A 128 -5.60 -17.76 -14.02
CA PHE A 128 -5.48 -17.02 -15.27
C PHE A 128 -4.91 -15.60 -15.06
N ILE A 129 -3.69 -15.36 -15.53
CA ILE A 129 -2.96 -14.09 -15.39
C ILE A 129 -3.83 -12.87 -15.79
N VAL A 130 -4.48 -12.92 -16.96
CA VAL A 130 -5.25 -11.79 -17.52
C VAL A 130 -6.46 -11.43 -16.65
N PRO A 131 -7.35 -12.37 -16.27
CA PRO A 131 -8.39 -12.13 -15.27
C PRO A 131 -7.86 -11.60 -13.92
N GLY A 132 -6.76 -12.14 -13.40
CA GLY A 132 -6.17 -11.66 -12.14
C GLY A 132 -5.77 -10.18 -12.20
N LEU A 133 -5.07 -9.78 -13.26
CA LEU A 133 -4.69 -8.38 -13.50
C LEU A 133 -5.91 -7.47 -13.68
N TYR A 134 -6.93 -7.93 -14.39
CA TYR A 134 -8.17 -7.17 -14.53
C TYR A 134 -8.89 -7.00 -13.19
N LEU A 135 -8.95 -8.04 -12.36
CA LEU A 135 -9.54 -8.00 -11.02
C LEU A 135 -8.80 -7.03 -10.10
N PHE A 136 -7.47 -6.99 -10.15
CA PHE A 136 -6.67 -6.01 -9.40
C PHE A 136 -7.13 -4.57 -9.70
N GLY A 137 -7.21 -4.20 -10.98
CA GLY A 137 -7.68 -2.86 -11.36
C GLY A 137 -9.14 -2.57 -10.97
N ARG A 138 -9.99 -3.61 -10.93
CA ARG A 138 -11.42 -3.50 -10.55
C ARG A 138 -11.63 -3.39 -9.05
N LEU A 139 -10.73 -3.94 -8.24
CA LEU A 139 -10.79 -3.95 -6.78
C LEU A 139 -9.91 -2.87 -6.14
N ALA A 140 -9.10 -2.17 -6.92
CA ALA A 140 -8.22 -1.13 -6.40
C ALA A 140 -8.92 -0.08 -5.51
N PRO A 141 -10.08 0.51 -5.85
CA PRO A 141 -10.68 1.53 -5.00
C PRO A 141 -11.43 0.97 -3.78
N VAL A 142 -11.42 -0.35 -3.52
CA VAL A 142 -12.18 -0.94 -2.41
C VAL A 142 -11.80 -0.32 -1.04
N PRO A 143 -10.52 -0.15 -0.69
CA PRO A 143 -10.14 0.53 0.55
C PRO A 143 -10.69 1.96 0.64
N ALA A 144 -10.76 2.66 -0.50
CA ALA A 144 -11.31 4.01 -0.56
C ALA A 144 -12.84 4.02 -0.31
N ILE A 145 -13.58 3.05 -0.88
CA ILE A 145 -15.04 2.94 -0.69
C ILE A 145 -15.40 2.69 0.78
N LEU A 146 -14.61 1.88 1.49
CA LEU A 146 -14.83 1.58 2.92
C LEU A 146 -14.98 2.86 3.76
N PHE A 147 -14.07 3.81 3.58
CA PHE A 147 -14.07 5.06 4.35
C PHE A 147 -14.96 6.14 3.74
N ALA A 148 -15.04 6.21 2.41
CA ALA A 148 -15.86 7.22 1.73
C ALA A 148 -17.36 6.96 1.89
N GLU A 149 -17.80 5.70 1.84
CA GLU A 149 -19.22 5.34 1.90
C GLU A 149 -19.64 4.77 3.26
N ARG A 150 -18.71 4.67 4.23
CA ARG A 150 -18.93 4.10 5.57
C ARG A 150 -19.60 2.71 5.55
N ARG A 151 -19.28 1.91 4.53
CA ARG A 151 -19.80 0.55 4.35
C ARG A 151 -18.81 -0.45 4.90
N THR A 152 -19.24 -1.32 5.81
CA THR A 152 -18.37 -2.33 6.42
C THR A 152 -18.52 -3.71 5.78
N ASN A 153 -19.63 -3.98 5.08
CA ASN A 153 -19.88 -5.28 4.46
C ASN A 153 -18.97 -5.50 3.21
N PRO A 154 -18.07 -6.49 3.20
CA PRO A 154 -17.11 -6.70 2.10
C PRO A 154 -17.77 -6.96 0.74
N LEU A 155 -18.89 -7.70 0.70
CA LEU A 155 -19.60 -7.99 -0.55
C LEU A 155 -20.20 -6.72 -1.15
N GLN A 156 -20.69 -5.82 -0.30
CA GLN A 156 -21.21 -4.52 -0.75
C GLN A 156 -20.09 -3.62 -1.25
N LEU A 157 -18.91 -3.68 -0.63
CA LEU A 157 -17.73 -2.93 -1.07
C LEU A 157 -17.21 -3.41 -2.42
N PHE A 158 -17.11 -4.73 -2.62
CA PHE A 158 -16.68 -5.32 -3.90
C PHE A 158 -17.70 -5.05 -5.01
N SER A 159 -18.99 -5.27 -4.77
CA SER A 159 -20.02 -4.98 -5.77
C SER A 159 -20.04 -3.49 -6.15
N ARG A 160 -19.84 -2.60 -5.17
CA ARG A 160 -19.71 -1.16 -5.42
C ARG A 160 -18.46 -0.83 -6.24
N SER A 161 -17.31 -1.42 -5.93
CA SER A 161 -16.09 -1.26 -6.71
C SER A 161 -16.28 -1.71 -8.15
N PHE A 162 -16.96 -2.85 -8.35
CA PHE A 162 -17.32 -3.35 -9.68
C PHE A 162 -18.30 -2.45 -10.42
N ALA A 163 -19.18 -1.74 -9.73
CA ALA A 163 -20.08 -0.76 -10.34
C ALA A 163 -19.32 0.49 -10.81
N ILE A 164 -18.51 1.11 -9.95
CA ILE A 164 -17.81 2.37 -10.26
C ILE A 164 -16.66 2.18 -11.26
N THR A 165 -15.97 1.03 -11.23
CA THR A 165 -14.86 0.75 -12.16
C THR A 165 -15.32 0.14 -13.50
N ARG A 166 -16.64 0.09 -13.79
CA ARG A 166 -17.16 -0.55 -15.00
C ARG A 166 -16.63 0.16 -16.25
N GLY A 167 -15.95 -0.60 -17.12
CA GLY A 167 -15.28 -0.07 -18.31
C GLY A 167 -13.95 0.64 -18.05
N ASN A 168 -13.45 0.64 -16.81
CA ASN A 168 -12.18 1.27 -16.42
C ASN A 168 -11.17 0.33 -15.75
N GLY A 169 -11.48 -0.97 -15.57
CA GLY A 169 -10.57 -1.92 -14.90
C GLY A 169 -9.14 -1.91 -15.46
N TRP A 170 -8.98 -1.93 -16.79
CA TRP A 170 -7.66 -1.82 -17.44
C TRP A 170 -6.98 -0.47 -17.22
N ARG A 171 -7.74 0.63 -17.18
CA ARG A 171 -7.17 1.96 -16.95
C ARG A 171 -6.69 2.12 -15.52
N SER A 172 -7.46 1.60 -14.56
CA SER A 172 -7.04 1.55 -13.16
C SER A 172 -5.76 0.73 -13.02
N LEU A 173 -5.71 -0.47 -13.62
CA LEU A 173 -4.50 -1.29 -13.64
C LEU A 173 -3.31 -0.54 -14.25
N LEU A 174 -3.49 0.10 -15.42
CA LEU A 174 -2.41 0.84 -16.09
C LEU A 174 -1.89 1.99 -15.24
N LEU A 175 -2.76 2.73 -14.55
CA LEU A 175 -2.33 3.79 -13.63
C LEU A 175 -1.47 3.23 -12.50
N PHE A 176 -1.90 2.14 -11.85
CA PHE A 176 -1.09 1.46 -10.84
C PHE A 176 0.21 0.91 -11.41
N ALA A 177 0.19 0.32 -12.59
CA ALA A 177 1.36 -0.26 -13.23
C ALA A 177 2.42 0.82 -13.52
N VAL A 178 2.01 1.98 -14.07
CA VAL A 178 2.93 3.10 -14.33
C VAL A 178 3.52 3.62 -13.02
N ILE A 179 2.71 3.81 -11.98
CA ILE A 179 3.17 4.25 -10.65
C ILE A 179 4.14 3.23 -10.04
N TRP A 180 3.77 1.95 -10.05
CA TRP A 180 4.58 0.86 -9.49
C TRP A 180 5.91 0.73 -10.22
N VAL A 181 5.92 0.64 -11.55
CA VAL A 181 7.16 0.53 -12.35
C VAL A 181 8.06 1.74 -12.12
N THR A 182 7.50 2.96 -12.17
CA THR A 182 8.29 4.18 -11.97
C THR A 182 8.88 4.22 -10.55
N ALA A 183 8.07 3.92 -9.54
CA ALA A 183 8.51 3.91 -8.16
C ALA A 183 9.59 2.85 -7.93
N THR A 184 9.42 1.61 -8.42
CA THR A 184 10.43 0.56 -8.27
C THR A 184 11.76 0.96 -8.90
N ILE A 185 11.75 1.59 -10.08
CA ILE A 185 12.99 2.09 -10.71
C ILE A 185 13.66 3.15 -9.84
N VAL A 186 12.90 4.14 -9.35
CA VAL A 186 13.41 5.22 -8.49
C VAL A 186 13.95 4.66 -7.17
N ILE A 187 13.23 3.74 -6.54
CA ILE A 187 13.61 3.12 -5.27
C ILE A 187 14.87 2.28 -5.45
N ALA A 188 14.93 1.43 -6.48
CA ALA A 188 16.10 0.63 -6.77
C ALA A 188 17.34 1.49 -7.04
N ALA A 189 17.18 2.57 -7.81
CA ALA A 189 18.27 3.52 -8.06
C ALA A 189 18.74 4.23 -6.77
N ALA A 190 17.80 4.68 -5.93
CA ALA A 190 18.12 5.33 -4.67
C ALA A 190 18.82 4.39 -3.69
N ILE A 191 18.35 3.15 -3.56
CA ILE A 191 18.98 2.12 -2.73
C ILE A 191 20.38 1.78 -3.26
N ALA A 192 20.56 1.67 -4.58
CA ALA A 192 21.88 1.40 -5.16
C ALA A 192 22.89 2.52 -4.84
N VAL A 193 22.49 3.79 -5.01
CA VAL A 193 23.34 4.95 -4.68
C VAL A 193 23.69 4.98 -3.20
N VAL A 194 22.69 4.78 -2.33
CA VAL A 194 22.90 4.76 -0.87
C VAL A 194 23.76 3.57 -0.47
N GLY A 195 23.56 2.39 -1.08
CA GLY A 195 24.36 1.20 -0.81
C GLY A 195 25.83 1.37 -1.14
N ILE A 196 26.15 2.07 -2.24
CA ILE A 196 27.54 2.42 -2.59
C ILE A 196 28.15 3.32 -1.51
N GLY A 197 27.45 4.39 -1.12
CA GLY A 197 27.93 5.29 -0.06
C GLY A 197 28.06 4.59 1.30
N ALA A 198 27.08 3.75 1.64
CA ALA A 198 27.05 2.98 2.88
C ALA A 198 28.14 1.90 2.91
N SER A 199 28.58 1.37 1.76
CA SER A 199 29.71 0.42 1.70
C SER A 199 31.04 1.01 2.18
N LEU A 200 31.14 2.35 2.19
CA LEU A 200 32.29 3.08 2.74
C LEU A 200 32.22 3.20 4.27
N ALA A 201 31.04 3.00 4.87
CA ALA A 201 30.85 2.95 6.30
C ALA A 201 31.03 1.50 6.81
N ALA A 202 31.65 1.34 7.98
CA ALA A 202 31.87 0.01 8.55
C ALA A 202 30.62 -0.50 9.31
N GLY A 203 30.30 -1.78 9.10
CA GLY A 203 29.46 -2.58 10.01
C GLY A 203 27.97 -2.18 10.07
N SER A 204 27.42 -2.19 11.29
CA SER A 204 25.97 -2.06 11.56
C SER A 204 25.37 -0.71 11.15
N LEU A 205 26.19 0.35 11.08
CA LEU A 205 25.75 1.67 10.64
C LEU A 205 25.34 1.67 9.17
N ALA A 206 26.08 0.98 8.30
CA ALA A 206 25.76 0.87 6.87
C ALA A 206 24.43 0.15 6.63
N ALA A 207 24.21 -0.95 7.36
CA ALA A 207 22.95 -1.71 7.31
C ALA A 207 21.77 -0.86 7.80
N PHE A 208 21.93 -0.12 8.89
CA PHE A 208 20.89 0.75 9.42
C PHE A 208 20.53 1.88 8.46
N ILE A 209 21.52 2.58 7.89
CA ILE A 209 21.28 3.66 6.90
C ILE A 209 20.52 3.11 5.69
N THR A 210 20.92 1.95 5.19
CA THR A 210 20.26 1.32 4.04
C THR A 210 18.81 0.94 4.37
N ALA A 211 18.58 0.34 5.54
CA ALA A 211 17.23 -0.01 6.01
C ALA A 211 16.35 1.23 6.21
N LEU A 212 16.91 2.31 6.76
CA LEU A 212 16.21 3.59 6.97
C LEU A 212 15.78 4.21 5.63
N VAL A 213 16.68 4.27 4.66
CA VAL A 213 16.36 4.81 3.33
C VAL A 213 15.30 3.94 2.65
N ALA A 214 15.44 2.62 2.69
CA ALA A 214 14.43 1.70 2.15
C ALA A 214 13.05 1.95 2.80
N ALA A 215 12.98 2.03 4.13
CA ALA A 215 11.73 2.27 4.84
C ALA A 215 11.07 3.62 4.49
N VAL A 216 11.86 4.69 4.34
CA VAL A 216 11.37 6.01 3.89
C VAL A 216 10.77 5.93 2.49
N LEU A 217 11.49 5.29 1.57
CA LEU A 217 11.10 5.14 0.18
C LEU A 217 9.84 4.26 0.03
N ASP A 218 9.78 3.14 0.74
CA ASP A 218 8.62 2.25 0.78
C ASP A 218 7.40 2.96 1.38
N THR A 219 7.61 3.81 2.38
CA THR A 219 6.53 4.63 2.96
C THR A 219 6.00 5.64 1.96
N ALA A 220 6.89 6.37 1.26
CA ALA A 220 6.48 7.31 0.23
C ALA A 220 5.69 6.60 -0.89
N PHE A 221 6.12 5.40 -1.27
CA PHE A 221 5.40 4.57 -2.23
C PHE A 221 4.04 4.10 -1.71
N ALA A 222 3.95 3.63 -0.46
CA ALA A 222 2.69 3.24 0.16
C ALA A 222 1.70 4.41 0.21
N LEU A 223 2.15 5.61 0.60
CA LEU A 223 1.33 6.82 0.56
C LEU A 223 0.83 7.11 -0.86
N LEU A 224 1.69 7.00 -1.87
CA LEU A 224 1.31 7.19 -3.26
C LEU A 224 0.22 6.21 -3.72
N LEU A 225 0.29 4.95 -3.28
CA LEU A 225 -0.76 3.96 -3.56
C LEU A 225 -2.09 4.31 -2.88
N LEU A 226 -2.06 4.76 -1.62
CA LEU A 226 -3.27 5.20 -0.90
C LEU A 226 -3.94 6.39 -1.59
N LEU A 227 -3.14 7.37 -2.01
CA LEU A 227 -3.61 8.51 -2.81
C LEU A 227 -4.19 8.07 -4.14
N THR A 228 -3.62 7.03 -4.77
CA THR A 228 -4.12 6.47 -6.02
C THR A 228 -5.49 5.80 -5.82
N TYR A 229 -5.69 5.06 -4.73
CA TYR A 229 -7.01 4.52 -4.38
C TYR A 229 -8.05 5.65 -4.23
N ALA A 230 -7.69 6.72 -3.51
CA ALA A 230 -8.56 7.87 -3.31
C ALA A 230 -8.88 8.60 -4.62
N ALA A 231 -7.89 8.85 -5.49
CA ALA A 231 -8.08 9.56 -6.75
C ALA A 231 -8.97 8.77 -7.73
N ILE A 232 -8.77 7.46 -7.83
CA ILE A 232 -9.62 6.58 -8.66
C ILE A 232 -11.06 6.62 -8.15
N TYR A 233 -11.25 6.52 -6.83
CA TYR A 233 -12.58 6.62 -6.24
C TYR A 233 -13.24 7.97 -6.56
N ARG A 234 -12.55 9.09 -6.32
CA ARG A 234 -13.07 10.45 -6.56
C ARG A 234 -13.42 10.72 -8.03
N GLN A 235 -12.69 10.09 -8.97
CA GLN A 235 -12.96 10.26 -10.40
C GLN A 235 -14.13 9.39 -10.92
N LEU A 236 -14.33 8.21 -10.33
CA LEU A 236 -15.26 7.20 -10.84
C LEU A 236 -16.59 7.09 -10.07
N ALA A 237 -16.63 7.47 -8.79
CA ALA A 237 -17.86 7.57 -8.01
C ALA A 237 -18.67 8.82 -8.39
#